data_AF-A0A920GN81-F1
#
_entry.id   AF-A0A920GN81-F1
#
_cell.length_a   1.000
_cell.length_b   1.000
_cell.length_c   1.000
_cell.angle_alpha   90.00
_cell.angle_beta   90.00
_cell.angle_gamma   90.00
#
_symmetry.space_group_name_H-M   'P 1'
#
loop_
_entity.id
_entity.type
_entity.pdbx_description
1 polymer ?
#
loop_
_entity_poly.entity_id
_entity_poly.type
_entity_poly.pdbx_seq_one_letter_code
_entity_poly.pdbx_strand_id
1 'polypeptide(L)'
;MPQTLKNASGDTLVMGRNMKLRIVDEHGVERANHKLDYGTKLFVKKGSKVKRGDKLFEWDPYTLPIIAEKDGVAKFVDLVNGVAVREDTDDATGMTQKIVVDWRTAPKGNDLKPEIILMDENGEPVRNDAGNPITYPMSVDAILSIEDGSAVKAGDVVARIPREGAKTKDITGGLPRVAELFEARRPKDHAIIAEIDGYVRFGRDYKNKRRISIEPADESLETVEYMVPKGKHIPVVEGDFVQKGDYIMDGNPAPHDILSIMGIEALANYMIDEVQDVYRLQGVKINDKHVEVIVRQMLQKWEITDSGDTTS
;
A
#
# COMPACT_ATOMS: atom_id res chain seq x y z
N MET A 1 13.93 15.02 11.97
CA MET A 1 14.40 15.45 10.64
C MET A 1 13.53 14.76 9.58
N PRO A 2 13.29 15.33 8.39
CA PRO A 2 12.52 14.64 7.36
C PRO A 2 13.24 13.35 6.97
N GLN A 3 12.53 12.22 6.97
CA GLN A 3 13.06 10.92 6.57
C GLN A 3 13.08 10.85 5.04
N THR A 4 14.08 11.50 4.43
CA THR A 4 14.26 11.53 2.98
C THR A 4 15.65 11.02 2.61
N LEU A 5 15.76 10.29 1.50
CA LEU A 5 17.00 9.79 0.95
C LEU A 5 17.27 10.47 -0.40
N LYS A 6 18.53 10.77 -0.71
CA LYS A 6 18.90 11.31 -2.02
C LYS A 6 19.54 10.19 -2.83
N ASN A 7 18.96 9.87 -3.99
CA ASN A 7 19.51 8.83 -4.88
C ASN A 7 20.69 9.35 -5.71
N ALA A 8 21.36 8.44 -6.42
CA ALA A 8 22.49 8.76 -7.29
C ALA A 8 22.14 9.75 -8.42
N SER A 9 20.89 9.73 -8.91
CA SER A 9 20.36 10.65 -9.92
C SER A 9 20.10 12.07 -9.38
N GLY A 10 20.24 12.28 -8.07
CA GLY A 10 20.04 13.56 -7.40
C GLY A 10 18.61 13.81 -6.93
N ASP A 11 17.70 12.86 -7.12
CA ASP A 11 16.31 12.92 -6.68
C ASP A 11 16.19 12.71 -5.18
N THR A 12 15.24 13.38 -4.55
CA THR A 12 14.93 13.21 -3.13
C THR A 12 13.72 12.28 -2.99
N LEU A 13 13.90 11.14 -2.36
CA LEU A 13 12.88 10.13 -2.14
C LEU A 13 12.40 10.16 -0.70
N VAL A 14 11.09 9.99 -0.50
CA VAL A 14 10.48 9.85 0.82
C VAL A 14 10.76 8.45 1.36
N MET A 15 11.39 8.36 2.52
CA MET A 15 11.62 7.09 3.23
C MET A 15 10.67 6.90 4.41
N GLY A 16 10.03 7.97 4.88
CA GLY A 16 9.05 7.90 5.95
C GLY A 16 7.66 7.53 5.45
N ARG A 17 7.01 6.56 6.09
CA ARG A 17 5.68 6.06 5.72
C ARG A 17 4.53 7.03 6.09
N ASN A 18 4.77 7.93 7.04
CA ASN A 18 3.79 8.88 7.57
C ASN A 18 4.18 10.35 7.34
N MET A 19 4.96 10.63 6.30
CA MET A 19 5.34 12.01 5.98
C MET A 19 4.14 12.80 5.44
N LYS A 20 4.03 14.07 5.85
CA LYS A 20 3.01 15.01 5.36
C LYS A 20 3.69 16.24 4.77
N LEU A 21 3.30 16.65 3.57
CA LEU A 21 3.68 17.90 2.93
C LEU A 21 2.61 18.94 3.22
N ARG A 22 2.98 19.95 4.02
CA ARG A 22 2.11 21.07 4.38
C ARG A 22 2.54 22.32 3.63
N ILE A 23 1.58 22.98 3.01
CA ILE A 23 1.75 24.29 2.38
C ILE A 23 1.23 25.32 3.36
N VAL A 24 2.10 26.23 3.79
CA VAL A 24 1.75 27.33 4.70
C VAL A 24 1.90 28.66 3.97
N ASP A 25 1.02 29.61 4.29
CA ASP A 25 1.17 30.98 3.79
C ASP A 25 2.12 31.82 4.65
N GLU A 26 2.29 33.10 4.27
CA GLU A 26 3.20 34.04 4.95
C GLU A 26 2.79 34.34 6.40
N HIS A 27 1.54 34.05 6.77
CA HIS A 27 1.01 34.22 8.11
C HIS A 27 1.03 32.91 8.93
N GLY A 28 1.59 31.84 8.38
CA GLY A 28 1.69 30.53 9.03
C GLY A 28 0.39 29.72 8.99
N VAL A 29 -0.61 30.12 8.20
CA VAL A 29 -1.87 29.39 8.05
C VAL A 29 -1.67 28.25 7.06
N GLU A 30 -2.07 27.03 7.44
CA GLU A 30 -2.04 25.85 6.59
C GLU A 30 -3.07 26.00 5.45
N ARG A 31 -2.58 25.99 4.20
CA ARG A 31 -3.39 26.10 2.98
C ARG A 31 -3.71 24.76 2.36
N ALA A 32 -2.80 23.80 2.50
CA ALA A 32 -2.98 22.44 1.99
C ALA A 32 -2.11 21.47 2.76
N ASN A 33 -2.54 20.21 2.80
CA ASN A 33 -1.86 19.12 3.47
C ASN A 33 -1.99 17.85 2.61
N HIS A 34 -0.86 17.25 2.29
CA HIS A 34 -0.79 16.05 1.47
C HIS A 34 -0.01 14.97 2.22
N LYS A 35 -0.61 13.80 2.44
CA LYS A 35 0.12 12.61 2.90
C LYS A 35 1.03 12.14 1.77
N LEU A 36 2.28 11.82 2.10
CA LEU A 36 3.28 11.34 1.16
C LEU A 36 3.54 9.86 1.43
N ASP A 37 3.44 9.04 0.39
CA ASP A 37 3.73 7.61 0.46
C ASP A 37 5.25 7.36 0.40
N TYR A 38 5.67 6.21 0.90
CA TYR A 38 7.05 5.72 0.77
C TYR A 38 7.46 5.65 -0.71
N GLY A 39 8.66 6.13 -1.02
CA GLY A 39 9.22 6.19 -2.36
C GLY A 39 8.70 7.31 -3.24
N THR A 40 7.84 8.18 -2.72
CA THR A 40 7.45 9.42 -3.41
C THR A 40 8.68 10.29 -3.69
N LYS A 41 8.82 10.73 -4.94
CA LYS A 41 9.85 11.67 -5.37
C LYS A 41 9.45 13.10 -5.04
N LEU A 42 10.27 13.79 -4.26
CA LEU A 42 10.08 15.18 -3.87
C LEU A 42 10.90 16.11 -4.75
N PHE A 43 10.25 17.19 -5.23
CA PHE A 43 10.90 18.26 -5.98
C PHE A 43 11.17 19.50 -5.13
N VAL A 44 10.60 19.57 -3.93
CA VAL A 44 10.69 20.73 -3.03
C VAL A 44 11.42 20.38 -1.74
N LYS A 45 12.15 21.36 -1.19
CA LYS A 45 12.81 21.27 0.12
C LYS A 45 11.99 21.98 1.18
N LYS A 46 12.18 21.61 2.46
CA LYS A 46 11.54 22.31 3.59
C LYS A 46 11.84 23.81 3.54
N GLY A 47 10.78 24.63 3.59
CA GLY A 47 10.88 26.10 3.54
C GLY A 47 10.99 26.70 2.14
N SER A 48 10.91 25.89 1.08
CA SER A 48 10.88 26.41 -0.29
C SER A 48 9.60 27.20 -0.53
N LYS A 49 9.72 28.37 -1.18
CA LYS A 49 8.56 29.10 -1.68
C LYS A 49 8.03 28.39 -2.92
N VAL A 50 6.73 28.15 -2.96
CA VAL A 50 6.06 27.47 -4.07
C VAL A 50 4.96 28.36 -4.64
N LYS A 51 4.76 28.30 -5.96
CA LYS A 51 3.68 28.97 -6.66
C LYS A 51 2.63 27.95 -7.07
N ARG A 52 1.41 28.45 -7.35
CA ARG A 52 0.36 27.62 -7.92
C ARG A 52 0.82 27.06 -9.27
N GLY A 53 0.79 25.74 -9.42
CA GLY A 53 1.23 25.04 -10.63
C GLY A 53 2.59 24.36 -10.52
N ASP A 54 3.35 24.62 -9.44
CA ASP A 54 4.63 23.95 -9.23
C ASP A 54 4.43 22.46 -8.93
N LYS A 55 5.27 21.62 -9.54
CA LYS A 55 5.32 20.18 -9.25
C LYS A 55 5.97 19.99 -7.88
N LEU A 56 5.19 19.55 -6.89
CA LEU A 56 5.67 19.38 -5.52
C LEU A 56 6.29 18.00 -5.30
N PHE A 57 5.61 16.96 -5.80
CA PHE A 57 6.01 15.57 -5.67
C PHE A 57 5.47 14.73 -6.84
N GLU A 58 6.00 13.53 -7.00
CA GLU A 58 5.60 12.51 -7.97
C GLU A 58 5.66 11.14 -7.33
N TRP A 59 4.66 10.32 -7.58
CA TRP A 59 4.55 8.98 -7.03
C TRP A 59 3.96 8.05 -8.09
N ASP A 60 4.24 6.76 -7.98
CA ASP A 60 3.69 5.73 -8.86
C ASP A 60 2.36 5.20 -8.28
N PRO A 61 1.23 5.35 -9.00
CA PRO A 61 -0.06 4.86 -8.54
C PRO A 61 -0.25 3.35 -8.67
N TYR A 62 0.61 2.67 -9.40
CA TYR A 62 0.47 1.25 -9.71
C TYR A 62 1.41 0.38 -8.90
N THR A 63 2.55 0.91 -8.47
CA THR A 63 3.55 0.13 -7.72
C THR A 63 4.06 0.84 -6.47
N LEU A 64 4.34 0.05 -5.45
CA LEU A 64 5.10 0.48 -4.27
C LEU A 64 6.56 0.08 -4.47
N PRO A 65 7.49 1.05 -4.62
CA PRO A 65 8.90 0.71 -4.76
C PRO A 65 9.46 0.25 -3.42
N ILE A 66 10.34 -0.74 -3.45
CA ILE A 66 11.24 -1.09 -2.35
C ILE A 66 12.58 -0.43 -2.68
N ILE A 67 13.04 0.47 -1.81
CA ILE A 67 14.20 1.32 -2.07
C ILE A 67 15.36 0.90 -1.17
N ALA A 68 16.55 0.83 -1.76
CA ALA A 68 17.76 0.52 -1.03
C ALA A 68 18.16 1.66 -0.08
N GLU A 69 18.38 1.36 1.20
CA GLU A 69 18.77 2.37 2.20
C GLU A 69 20.27 2.68 2.19
N LYS A 70 21.10 1.72 1.76
CA LYS A 70 22.56 1.83 1.71
C LYS A 70 23.11 1.22 0.43
N ASP A 71 24.36 1.53 0.15
CA ASP A 71 25.12 0.93 -0.95
C ASP A 71 25.51 -0.51 -0.59
N GLY A 72 25.57 -1.39 -1.59
CA GLY A 72 26.03 -2.77 -1.42
C GLY A 72 25.81 -3.62 -2.67
N VAL A 73 26.05 -4.91 -2.55
CA VAL A 73 25.75 -5.91 -3.57
C VAL A 73 24.51 -6.68 -3.16
N ALA A 74 23.48 -6.70 -4.00
CA ALA A 74 22.27 -7.44 -3.71
C ALA A 74 22.53 -8.94 -3.78
N LYS A 75 22.09 -9.67 -2.76
CA LYS A 75 22.11 -11.13 -2.71
C LYS A 75 20.70 -11.66 -2.50
N PHE A 76 20.30 -12.58 -3.37
CA PHE A 76 19.00 -13.22 -3.29
C PHE A 76 19.05 -14.38 -2.30
N VAL A 77 18.09 -14.41 -1.38
CA VAL A 77 17.90 -15.50 -0.40
C VAL A 77 16.54 -16.11 -0.64
N ASP A 78 16.49 -17.43 -0.85
CA ASP A 78 15.28 -18.22 -1.14
C ASP A 78 14.46 -17.76 -2.36
N LEU A 79 14.98 -16.86 -3.19
CA LEU A 79 14.41 -16.42 -4.47
C LEU A 79 14.86 -17.33 -5.62
N VAL A 80 14.44 -18.60 -5.58
CA VAL A 80 14.83 -19.60 -6.58
C VAL A 80 13.85 -19.61 -7.76
N ASN A 81 14.40 -19.52 -8.98
CA ASN A 81 13.62 -19.63 -10.23
C ASN A 81 12.83 -20.95 -10.30
N GLY A 82 11.55 -20.87 -10.66
CA GLY A 82 10.62 -21.98 -10.72
C GLY A 82 10.01 -22.41 -9.37
N VAL A 83 10.49 -21.86 -8.25
CA VAL A 83 9.96 -22.14 -6.90
C VAL A 83 9.36 -20.89 -6.29
N ALA A 84 10.17 -19.83 -6.12
CA ALA A 84 9.76 -18.56 -5.53
C ALA A 84 9.74 -17.41 -6.56
N VAL A 85 10.37 -17.59 -7.72
CA VAL A 85 10.42 -16.60 -8.80
C VAL A 85 9.97 -17.23 -10.11
N ARG A 86 9.15 -16.50 -10.87
CA ARG A 86 8.78 -16.82 -12.25
C ARG A 86 9.23 -15.68 -13.16
N GLU A 87 9.74 -16.03 -14.33
CA GLU A 87 10.02 -15.08 -15.39
C GLU A 87 8.79 -14.91 -16.27
N ASP A 88 8.38 -13.67 -16.49
CA ASP A 88 7.25 -13.30 -17.33
C ASP A 88 7.76 -12.35 -18.40
N THR A 89 7.57 -12.71 -19.67
CA THR A 89 8.04 -11.88 -20.78
C THR A 89 6.83 -11.15 -21.34
N ASP A 90 6.88 -9.83 -21.30
CA ASP A 90 5.85 -8.98 -21.88
C ASP A 90 5.94 -9.08 -23.42
N ASP A 91 4.92 -9.63 -24.06
CA ASP A 91 4.88 -9.86 -25.51
C ASP A 91 4.96 -8.57 -26.34
N ALA A 92 4.57 -7.42 -25.77
CA ALA A 92 4.55 -6.13 -26.47
C ALA A 92 5.93 -5.45 -26.45
N THR A 93 6.65 -5.55 -25.33
CA THR A 93 7.95 -4.89 -25.13
C THR A 93 9.14 -5.84 -25.31
N GLY A 94 8.91 -7.15 -25.22
CA GLY A 94 9.96 -8.18 -25.16
C GLY A 94 10.78 -8.16 -23.87
N MET A 95 10.38 -7.37 -22.87
CA MET A 95 11.10 -7.28 -21.59
C MET A 95 10.68 -8.42 -20.68
N THR A 96 11.65 -9.17 -20.18
CA THR A 96 11.43 -10.21 -19.17
C THR A 96 11.48 -9.60 -17.77
N GLN A 97 10.45 -9.83 -16.98
CA GLN A 97 10.34 -9.43 -15.59
C GLN A 97 10.39 -10.67 -14.70
N LYS A 98 11.10 -10.58 -13.58
CA LYS A 98 11.13 -11.63 -12.54
C LYS A 98 10.08 -11.29 -11.49
N ILE A 99 9.04 -12.12 -11.40
CA ILE A 99 7.90 -11.95 -10.49
C ILE A 99 7.98 -13.00 -9.39
N VAL A 100 7.86 -12.57 -8.14
CA VAL A 100 7.80 -13.47 -6.99
C VAL A 100 6.45 -14.18 -6.99
N VAL A 101 6.47 -15.51 -7.03
CA VAL A 101 5.26 -16.34 -6.99
C VAL A 101 5.01 -16.87 -5.59
N ASP A 102 3.82 -17.41 -5.32
CA ASP A 102 3.54 -18.01 -4.01
C ASP A 102 4.35 -19.30 -3.79
N TRP A 103 5.54 -19.13 -3.21
CA TRP A 103 6.49 -20.18 -2.93
C TRP A 103 5.94 -21.26 -1.98
N ARG A 104 4.92 -20.97 -1.17
CA ARG A 104 4.33 -21.92 -0.22
C ARG A 104 3.54 -23.03 -0.90
N THR A 105 3.17 -22.83 -2.16
CA THR A 105 2.53 -23.85 -3.00
C THR A 105 3.52 -24.94 -3.43
N ALA A 106 4.82 -24.63 -3.41
CA ALA A 106 5.87 -25.57 -3.76
C ALA A 106 6.17 -26.56 -2.60
N PRO A 107 6.62 -27.79 -2.90
CA PRO A 107 7.10 -28.72 -1.88
C PRO A 107 8.24 -28.09 -1.05
N LYS A 108 8.12 -28.14 0.29
CA LYS A 108 9.03 -27.47 1.25
C LYS A 108 9.09 -25.93 1.13
N GLY A 109 8.17 -25.32 0.39
CA GLY A 109 8.08 -23.88 0.25
C GLY A 109 7.80 -23.15 1.56
N ASN A 110 7.10 -23.77 2.51
CA ASN A 110 6.78 -23.12 3.79
C ASN A 110 8.00 -22.72 4.63
N ASP A 111 9.16 -23.34 4.39
CA ASP A 111 10.40 -23.02 5.10
C ASP A 111 11.18 -21.88 4.41
N LEU A 112 10.83 -21.52 3.18
CA LEU A 112 11.48 -20.48 2.42
C LEU A 112 11.08 -19.09 2.94
N LYS A 113 12.07 -18.20 2.98
CA LYS A 113 11.93 -16.79 3.30
C LYS A 113 12.53 -15.94 2.18
N PRO A 114 11.80 -15.78 1.05
CA PRO A 114 12.29 -14.99 -0.06
C PRO A 114 12.59 -13.55 0.36
N GLU A 115 13.84 -13.15 0.29
CA GLU A 115 14.31 -11.81 0.63
C GLU A 115 15.55 -11.42 -0.17
N ILE A 116 15.78 -10.11 -0.27
CA ILE A 116 17.03 -9.55 -0.82
C ILE A 116 17.83 -9.00 0.35
N ILE A 117 19.09 -9.41 0.47
CA ILE A 117 20.03 -8.89 1.47
C ILE A 117 21.09 -8.05 0.77
N LEU A 118 21.46 -6.91 1.34
CA LEU A 118 22.63 -6.16 0.86
C LEU A 118 23.90 -6.72 1.51
N MET A 119 24.88 -7.06 0.69
CA MET A 119 26.21 -7.53 1.09
C MET A 119 27.26 -6.45 0.85
N ASP A 120 28.26 -6.38 1.72
CA ASP A 120 29.43 -5.53 1.53
C ASP A 120 30.47 -6.19 0.60
N GLU A 121 31.59 -5.50 0.36
CA GLU A 121 32.69 -6.00 -0.49
C GLU A 121 33.36 -7.27 0.08
N ASN A 122 33.21 -7.53 1.39
CA ASN A 122 33.78 -8.70 2.07
C ASN A 122 32.81 -9.90 2.12
N GLY A 123 31.58 -9.72 1.61
CA GLY A 123 30.52 -10.73 1.63
C GLY A 123 29.75 -10.81 2.96
N GLU A 124 29.89 -9.83 3.85
CA GLU A 124 29.10 -9.69 5.06
C GLU A 124 27.84 -8.83 4.82
N PRO A 125 26.72 -9.08 5.52
CA PRO A 125 25.53 -8.26 5.37
C PRO A 125 25.78 -6.80 5.79
N VAL A 126 25.44 -5.85 4.91
CA VAL A 126 25.42 -4.43 5.23
C VAL A 126 24.42 -4.21 6.36
N ARG A 127 24.83 -3.45 7.38
CA ARG A 127 24.00 -3.20 8.57
C ARG A 127 23.41 -1.80 8.57
N ASN A 128 22.19 -1.69 9.07
CA ASN A 128 21.55 -0.42 9.36
C ASN A 128 22.19 0.24 10.59
N ASP A 129 21.73 1.44 10.93
CA ASP A 129 22.29 2.22 12.05
C ASP A 129 22.01 1.57 13.42
N ALA A 130 21.07 0.63 13.49
CA ALA A 130 20.78 -0.20 14.67
C ALA A 130 21.61 -1.50 14.72
N GLY A 131 22.51 -1.73 13.76
CA GLY A 131 23.36 -2.92 13.70
C GLY A 131 22.69 -4.18 13.13
N ASN A 132 21.44 -4.09 12.67
CA ASN A 132 20.74 -5.20 12.04
C ASN A 132 21.08 -5.29 10.54
N PRO A 133 21.19 -6.49 9.96
CA PRO A 133 21.32 -6.65 8.51
C PRO A 133 20.20 -5.95 7.75
N ILE A 134 20.54 -5.28 6.65
CA ILE A 134 19.56 -4.68 5.75
C ILE A 134 19.02 -5.77 4.86
N THR A 135 17.78 -6.18 5.14
CA THR A 135 17.06 -7.17 4.35
C THR A 135 15.74 -6.59 3.85
N TYR A 136 15.36 -6.98 2.64
CA TYR A 136 14.12 -6.63 1.99
C TYR A 136 13.30 -7.91 1.79
N PRO A 137 12.36 -8.23 2.70
CA PRO A 137 11.51 -9.40 2.53
C PRO A 137 10.59 -9.21 1.32
N MET A 138 10.49 -10.22 0.46
CA MET A 138 9.66 -10.18 -0.73
C MET A 138 8.24 -10.65 -0.42
N SER A 139 7.27 -9.98 -1.04
CA SER A 139 5.86 -10.39 -1.05
C SER A 139 5.54 -11.12 -2.34
N VAL A 140 4.50 -11.93 -2.33
CA VAL A 140 3.95 -12.52 -3.56
C VAL A 140 3.59 -11.37 -4.52
N ASP A 141 3.81 -11.59 -5.80
CA ASP A 141 3.67 -10.65 -6.91
C ASP A 141 4.68 -9.50 -6.95
N ALA A 142 5.65 -9.44 -6.04
CA ALA A 142 6.72 -8.45 -6.14
C ALA A 142 7.52 -8.65 -7.44
N ILE A 143 7.73 -7.57 -8.18
CA ILE A 143 8.51 -7.53 -9.42
C ILE A 143 9.94 -7.12 -9.07
N LEU A 144 10.88 -8.04 -9.22
CA LEU A 144 12.30 -7.79 -8.95
C LEU A 144 12.84 -6.82 -10.00
N SER A 145 13.49 -5.75 -9.54
CA SER A 145 14.01 -4.67 -10.40
C SER A 145 15.53 -4.75 -10.60
N ILE A 146 16.18 -5.68 -9.91
CA ILE A 146 17.62 -5.93 -9.96
C ILE A 146 17.87 -7.44 -10.12
N GLU A 147 19.11 -7.80 -10.45
CA GLU A 147 19.56 -9.20 -10.50
C GLU A 147 20.42 -9.57 -9.29
N ASP A 148 20.51 -10.87 -9.00
CA ASP A 148 21.40 -11.39 -7.97
C ASP A 148 22.87 -11.04 -8.29
N GLY A 149 23.59 -10.54 -7.30
CA GLY A 149 24.96 -10.05 -7.46
C GLY A 149 25.09 -8.63 -8.04
N SER A 150 23.98 -7.93 -8.32
CA SER A 150 24.05 -6.55 -8.82
C SER A 150 24.51 -5.56 -7.76
N ALA A 151 25.33 -4.59 -8.14
CA ALA A 151 25.64 -3.45 -7.28
C ALA A 151 24.42 -2.52 -7.18
N VAL A 152 24.06 -2.14 -5.96
CA VAL A 152 22.91 -1.30 -5.61
C VAL A 152 23.41 -0.10 -4.84
N LYS A 153 22.90 1.09 -5.19
CA LYS A 153 23.17 2.32 -4.44
C LYS A 153 21.98 2.71 -3.58
N ALA A 154 22.23 3.48 -2.53
CA ALA A 154 21.20 4.10 -1.73
C ALA A 154 20.26 4.93 -2.63
N GLY A 155 18.96 4.64 -2.56
CA GLY A 155 17.93 5.27 -3.38
C GLY A 155 17.54 4.49 -4.64
N ASP A 156 18.24 3.40 -4.97
CA ASP A 156 17.86 2.54 -6.09
C ASP A 156 16.66 1.65 -5.71
N VAL A 157 15.81 1.35 -6.69
CA VAL A 157 14.64 0.49 -6.51
C VAL A 157 15.04 -0.97 -6.68
N VAL A 158 14.97 -1.76 -5.60
CA VAL A 158 15.33 -3.20 -5.62
C VAL A 158 14.19 -4.08 -6.13
N ALA A 159 12.95 -3.71 -5.81
CA ALA A 159 11.75 -4.40 -6.29
C ALA A 159 10.57 -3.43 -6.29
N ARG A 160 9.50 -3.81 -7.00
CA ARG A 160 8.24 -3.07 -7.05
C ARG A 160 7.12 -4.00 -6.68
N ILE A 161 6.25 -3.58 -5.77
CA ILE A 161 5.08 -4.35 -5.37
C ILE A 161 3.88 -3.75 -6.10
N PRO A 162 3.23 -4.49 -7.01
CA PRO A 162 2.01 -4.01 -7.65
C PRO A 162 0.93 -3.79 -6.60
N ARG A 163 0.26 -2.63 -6.65
CA ARG A 163 -0.90 -2.36 -5.79
C ARG A 163 -2.08 -3.21 -6.26
N GLU A 164 -2.80 -3.83 -5.34
CA GLU A 164 -3.91 -4.71 -5.72
C GLU A 164 -5.06 -3.95 -6.40
N GLY A 165 -5.31 -2.70 -5.99
CA GLY A 165 -6.28 -1.81 -6.64
C GLY A 165 -5.95 -1.46 -8.10
N ALA A 166 -4.68 -1.60 -8.51
CA ALA A 166 -4.27 -1.41 -9.90
C ALA A 166 -4.56 -2.64 -10.79
N LYS A 167 -4.46 -3.86 -10.24
CA LYS A 167 -4.63 -5.11 -10.99
C LYS A 167 -6.05 -5.32 -11.50
N THR A 168 -7.06 -4.75 -10.83
CA THR A 168 -8.48 -4.93 -11.19
C THR A 168 -8.96 -4.02 -12.31
N LYS A 169 -8.10 -3.16 -12.87
CA LYS A 169 -8.41 -2.32 -14.04
C LYS A 169 -8.33 -3.10 -15.37
N ASP A 170 -8.66 -4.39 -15.35
CA ASP A 170 -8.74 -5.21 -16.56
C ASP A 170 -9.95 -4.76 -17.40
N ILE A 171 -9.66 -4.31 -18.62
CA ILE A 171 -10.50 -3.52 -19.54
C ILE A 171 -11.76 -4.30 -19.98
N THR A 172 -11.75 -5.63 -19.87
CA THR A 172 -12.81 -6.50 -20.39
C THR A 172 -14.00 -6.70 -19.43
N GLY A 173 -13.86 -6.32 -18.15
CA GLY A 173 -14.80 -6.66 -17.07
C GLY A 173 -15.52 -5.49 -16.38
N GLY A 174 -15.56 -4.29 -16.96
CA GLY A 174 -16.03 -3.07 -16.26
C GLY A 174 -17.43 -3.16 -15.62
N LEU A 175 -18.42 -3.71 -16.32
CA LEU A 175 -19.78 -3.90 -15.78
C LEU A 175 -19.85 -4.87 -14.58
N PRO A 176 -19.19 -6.04 -14.61
CA PRO A 176 -19.03 -6.90 -13.44
C PRO A 176 -18.51 -6.17 -12.20
N ARG A 177 -17.50 -5.30 -12.33
CA ARG A 177 -16.96 -4.53 -11.20
C ARG A 177 -17.99 -3.56 -10.62
N VAL A 178 -18.73 -2.87 -11.48
CA VAL A 178 -19.82 -1.98 -11.08
C VAL A 178 -20.91 -2.77 -10.34
N ALA A 179 -21.27 -3.95 -10.84
CA ALA A 179 -22.23 -4.83 -10.17
C ALA A 179 -21.73 -5.30 -8.79
N GLU A 180 -20.45 -5.67 -8.64
CA GLU A 180 -19.86 -6.03 -7.35
C GLU A 180 -19.95 -4.90 -6.31
N LEU A 181 -19.69 -3.66 -6.74
CA LEU A 181 -19.81 -2.46 -5.90
C LEU A 181 -21.27 -2.24 -5.46
N PHE A 182 -22.22 -2.41 -6.38
CA PHE A 182 -23.65 -2.25 -6.09
C PHE A 182 -24.23 -3.37 -5.23
N GLU A 183 -23.72 -4.60 -5.37
CA GLU A 183 -24.09 -5.73 -4.51
C GLU A 183 -23.38 -5.71 -3.14
N ALA A 184 -22.49 -4.74 -2.91
CA ALA A 184 -21.67 -4.60 -1.71
C ALA A 184 -20.94 -5.91 -1.32
N ARG A 185 -20.58 -6.74 -2.30
CA ARG A 185 -19.91 -8.01 -2.04
C ARG A 185 -18.52 -7.77 -1.47
N ARG A 186 -18.16 -8.56 -0.44
CA ARG A 186 -16.79 -8.57 0.07
C ARG A 186 -15.85 -9.25 -0.93
N PRO A 187 -14.79 -8.57 -1.42
CA PRO A 187 -13.76 -9.21 -2.23
C PRO A 187 -13.08 -10.36 -1.47
N LYS A 188 -12.60 -11.37 -2.21
CA LYS A 188 -11.84 -12.50 -1.61
C LYS A 188 -10.55 -12.01 -0.95
N ASP A 189 -9.81 -11.16 -1.67
CA ASP A 189 -8.63 -10.43 -1.19
C ASP A 189 -9.04 -8.96 -0.94
N HIS A 190 -9.84 -8.73 0.09
CA HIS A 190 -10.24 -7.36 0.46
C HIS A 190 -9.13 -6.70 1.27
N ALA A 191 -8.97 -5.39 1.11
CA ALA A 191 -8.09 -4.62 1.98
C ALA A 191 -8.53 -4.72 3.43
N ILE A 192 -7.56 -4.65 4.35
CA ILE A 192 -7.82 -4.49 5.77
C ILE A 192 -7.49 -3.03 6.11
N ILE A 193 -8.46 -2.32 6.66
CA ILE A 193 -8.36 -0.91 7.04
C ILE A 193 -8.34 -0.81 8.57
N ALA A 194 -7.53 0.10 9.11
CA ALA A 194 -7.45 0.42 10.53
C ALA A 194 -8.80 0.94 11.06
N GLU A 195 -9.32 0.30 12.09
CA GLU A 195 -10.60 0.63 12.73
C GLU A 195 -10.46 1.76 13.76
N ILE A 196 -9.25 1.93 14.30
CA ILE A 196 -8.92 2.88 15.34
C ILE A 196 -7.58 3.57 15.05
N ASP A 197 -7.40 4.75 15.63
CA ASP A 197 -6.11 5.43 15.67
C ASP A 197 -5.21 4.75 16.71
N GLY A 198 -3.93 4.51 16.38
CA GLY A 198 -3.03 3.89 17.34
C GLY A 198 -1.68 3.47 16.76
N TYR A 199 -0.91 2.73 17.56
CA TYR A 199 0.40 2.21 17.21
C TYR A 199 0.32 0.75 16.78
N VAL A 200 0.99 0.42 15.67
CA VAL A 200 1.04 -0.93 15.11
C VAL A 200 1.96 -1.82 15.94
N ARG A 201 1.46 -3.00 16.31
CA ARG A 201 2.23 -4.09 16.93
C ARG A 201 2.07 -5.39 16.15
N PHE A 202 3.17 -6.11 15.98
CA PHE A 202 3.20 -7.43 15.38
C PHE A 202 3.15 -8.47 16.50
N GLY A 203 2.06 -9.22 16.52
CA GLY A 203 1.87 -10.32 17.45
C GLY A 203 2.52 -11.62 16.97
N ARG A 204 2.35 -12.68 17.76
CA ARG A 204 2.79 -14.02 17.35
C ARG A 204 1.96 -14.51 16.16
N ASP A 205 2.65 -14.89 15.10
CA ASP A 205 2.06 -15.53 13.92
C ASP A 205 1.18 -16.74 14.31
N TYR A 206 0.06 -16.89 13.60
CA TYR A 206 -0.84 -18.02 13.75
C TYR A 206 -1.00 -18.75 12.42
N LYS A 207 -0.45 -19.97 12.33
CA LYS A 207 -0.42 -20.78 11.10
C LYS A 207 0.15 -19.95 9.93
N ASN A 208 -0.65 -19.76 8.87
CA ASN A 208 -0.29 -19.01 7.67
C ASN A 208 -0.73 -17.54 7.72
N LYS A 209 -1.04 -16.99 8.91
CA LYS A 209 -1.43 -15.60 9.10
C LYS A 209 -0.46 -14.89 10.06
N ARG A 210 -0.14 -13.63 9.74
CA ARG A 210 0.51 -12.68 10.64
C ARG A 210 -0.55 -11.98 11.47
N ARG A 211 -0.29 -11.85 12.77
CA ARG A 211 -1.13 -11.07 13.67
C ARG A 211 -0.60 -9.64 13.73
N ILE A 212 -1.44 -8.68 13.43
CA ILE A 212 -1.14 -7.25 13.56
C ILE A 212 -2.19 -6.68 14.49
N SER A 213 -1.80 -5.93 15.51
CA SER A 213 -2.70 -5.23 16.40
C SER A 213 -2.45 -3.73 16.35
N ILE A 214 -3.50 -2.94 16.54
CA ILE A 214 -3.41 -1.49 16.71
C ILE A 214 -3.71 -1.21 18.17
N GLU A 215 -2.70 -0.73 18.89
CA GLU A 215 -2.83 -0.28 20.27
C GLU A 215 -3.21 1.21 20.29
N PRO A 216 -4.41 1.57 20.78
CA PRO A 216 -4.82 2.96 20.82
C PRO A 216 -3.91 3.79 21.73
N ALA A 217 -3.74 5.07 21.40
CA ALA A 217 -3.02 6.00 22.27
C ALA A 217 -3.80 6.33 23.55
N ASP A 218 -5.13 6.14 23.52
CA ASP A 218 -6.02 6.25 24.66
C ASP A 218 -6.22 4.84 25.27
N GLU A 219 -5.70 4.64 26.48
CA GLU A 219 -5.76 3.36 27.21
C GLU A 219 -7.19 2.93 27.59
N SER A 220 -8.19 3.81 27.43
CA SER A 220 -9.60 3.47 27.64
C SER A 220 -10.24 2.69 26.48
N LEU A 221 -9.58 2.69 25.30
CA LEU A 221 -10.04 1.97 24.12
C LEU A 221 -9.39 0.59 24.03
N GLU A 222 -10.12 -0.38 23.50
CA GLU A 222 -9.61 -1.74 23.33
C GLU A 222 -8.69 -1.85 22.10
N THR A 223 -7.64 -2.67 22.22
CA THR A 223 -6.76 -3.03 21.11
C THR A 223 -7.53 -3.83 20.05
N VAL A 224 -7.41 -3.44 18.79
CA VAL A 224 -8.01 -4.16 17.66
C VAL A 224 -6.96 -5.05 17.00
N GLU A 225 -7.29 -6.33 16.78
CA GLU A 225 -6.40 -7.31 16.14
C GLU A 225 -6.85 -7.70 14.73
N TYR A 226 -5.89 -7.81 13.81
CA TYR A 226 -6.04 -8.21 12.43
C TYR A 226 -5.21 -9.45 12.12
N MET A 227 -5.73 -10.30 11.22
CA MET A 227 -5.09 -11.54 10.78
C MET A 227 -4.79 -11.48 9.29
N VAL A 228 -3.58 -11.04 8.95
CA VAL A 228 -3.14 -10.85 7.56
C VAL A 228 -2.52 -12.14 7.01
N PRO A 229 -2.94 -12.65 5.84
CA PRO A 229 -2.28 -13.80 5.22
C PRO A 229 -0.78 -13.55 5.00
N LYS A 230 0.06 -14.54 5.35
CA LYS A 230 1.50 -14.48 5.03
C LYS A 230 1.69 -14.32 3.52
N GLY A 231 2.78 -13.68 3.11
CA GLY A 231 3.11 -13.44 1.71
C GLY A 231 2.41 -12.23 1.07
N LYS A 232 1.35 -11.68 1.69
CA LYS A 232 0.80 -10.38 1.29
C LYS A 232 1.70 -9.25 1.76
N HIS A 233 1.75 -8.18 0.98
CA HIS A 233 2.46 -6.97 1.38
C HIS A 233 1.72 -6.25 2.51
N ILE A 234 2.46 -5.85 3.54
CA ILE A 234 1.95 -5.09 4.68
C ILE A 234 2.61 -3.70 4.62
N PRO A 235 1.86 -2.63 4.34
CA PRO A 235 2.40 -1.28 4.17
C PRO A 235 2.78 -0.60 5.50
N VAL A 236 2.59 -1.26 6.65
CA VAL A 236 2.93 -0.75 8.00
C VAL A 236 4.10 -1.51 8.63
N VAL A 237 4.86 -0.87 9.52
CA VAL A 237 5.89 -1.51 10.36
C VAL A 237 5.56 -1.42 11.85
N GLU A 238 6.28 -2.24 12.63
CA GLU A 238 6.23 -2.21 14.10
C GLU A 238 6.48 -0.79 14.63
N GLY A 239 5.57 -0.28 15.45
CA GLY A 239 5.63 1.04 16.05
C GLY A 239 5.14 2.19 15.18
N ASP A 240 4.69 1.94 13.95
CA ASP A 240 4.05 2.98 13.13
C ASP A 240 2.76 3.46 13.78
N PHE A 241 2.53 4.78 13.79
CA PHE A 241 1.24 5.35 14.13
C PHE A 241 0.33 5.33 12.90
N VAL A 242 -0.84 4.72 13.00
CA VAL A 242 -1.86 4.65 11.94
C VAL A 242 -3.10 5.40 12.38
N GLN A 243 -3.77 6.03 11.41
CA GLN A 243 -5.07 6.66 11.63
C GLN A 243 -6.18 5.70 11.17
N LYS A 244 -7.36 5.83 11.77
CA LYS A 244 -8.59 5.20 11.31
C LYS A 244 -8.76 5.48 9.82
N GLY A 245 -8.95 4.42 9.03
CA GLY A 245 -8.99 4.51 7.57
C GLY A 245 -7.67 4.18 6.86
N ASP A 246 -6.54 4.09 7.57
CA ASP A 246 -5.26 3.70 6.96
C ASP A 246 -5.25 2.20 6.63
N TYR A 247 -4.61 1.84 5.51
CA TYR A 247 -4.51 0.46 5.07
C TYR A 247 -3.50 -0.33 5.90
N ILE A 248 -3.94 -1.45 6.50
CA ILE A 248 -3.11 -2.47 7.15
C ILE A 248 -2.72 -3.56 6.17
N MET A 249 -3.58 -3.84 5.19
CA MET A 249 -3.30 -4.70 4.04
C MET A 249 -3.87 -4.03 2.79
N ASP A 250 -3.07 -3.96 1.73
CA ASP A 250 -3.52 -3.45 0.43
C ASP A 250 -4.60 -4.36 -0.18
N GLY A 251 -5.41 -3.83 -1.09
CA GLY A 251 -6.57 -4.51 -1.65
C GLY A 251 -7.75 -3.57 -1.91
N ASN A 252 -8.81 -4.13 -2.48
CA ASN A 252 -10.06 -3.39 -2.63
C ASN A 252 -10.83 -3.42 -1.30
N PRO A 253 -11.09 -2.27 -0.66
CA PRO A 253 -11.80 -2.26 0.61
C PRO A 253 -13.25 -2.69 0.41
N ALA A 254 -13.77 -3.45 1.37
CA ALA A 254 -15.17 -3.84 1.35
C ALA A 254 -16.06 -2.62 1.68
N PRO A 255 -17.12 -2.35 0.90
CA PRO A 255 -18.01 -1.22 1.17
C PRO A 255 -18.56 -1.17 2.60
N HIS A 256 -18.87 -2.34 3.18
CA HIS A 256 -19.33 -2.46 4.57
C HIS A 256 -18.29 -2.01 5.59
N ASP A 257 -17.00 -2.29 5.35
CA ASP A 257 -15.92 -1.92 6.27
C ASP A 257 -15.66 -0.41 6.17
N ILE A 258 -15.74 0.17 4.96
CA ILE A 258 -15.67 1.63 4.79
C ILE A 258 -16.82 2.31 5.53
N LEU A 259 -18.05 1.78 5.44
CA LEU A 259 -19.21 2.34 6.13
C LEU A 259 -19.07 2.30 7.64
N SER A 260 -18.68 1.15 8.21
CA SER A 260 -18.56 0.99 9.67
C SER A 260 -17.40 1.79 10.25
N ILE A 261 -16.28 1.89 9.52
CA ILE A 261 -15.06 2.55 9.97
C ILE A 261 -15.09 4.04 9.63
N MET A 262 -15.24 4.39 8.36
CA MET A 262 -15.05 5.76 7.87
C MET A 262 -16.37 6.53 7.70
N GLY A 263 -17.51 5.83 7.76
CA GLY A 263 -18.84 6.44 7.70
C GLY A 263 -19.38 6.63 6.28
N ILE A 264 -20.58 7.18 6.22
CA ILE A 264 -21.40 7.28 5.01
C ILE A 264 -20.76 8.16 3.92
N GLU A 265 -20.16 9.29 4.31
CA GLU A 265 -19.54 10.22 3.36
C GLU A 265 -18.35 9.58 2.66
N ALA A 266 -17.52 8.86 3.42
CA ALA A 266 -16.34 8.21 2.89
C ALA A 266 -16.70 7.03 1.97
N LEU A 267 -17.72 6.24 2.34
CA LEU A 267 -18.27 5.22 1.45
C LEU A 267 -18.82 5.84 0.17
N ALA A 268 -19.58 6.94 0.26
CA ALA A 268 -20.17 7.56 -0.91
C ALA A 268 -19.10 8.05 -1.90
N ASN A 269 -18.07 8.72 -1.40
CA ASN A 269 -16.93 9.15 -2.22
C ASN A 269 -16.22 7.96 -2.88
N TYR A 270 -15.94 6.90 -2.12
CA TYR A 270 -15.33 5.68 -2.65
C TYR A 270 -16.16 5.06 -3.79
N MET A 271 -17.47 4.93 -3.60
CA MET A 271 -18.36 4.37 -4.63
C MET A 271 -18.41 5.24 -5.88
N ILE A 272 -18.44 6.57 -5.72
CA ILE A 272 -18.43 7.50 -6.85
C ILE A 272 -17.13 7.36 -7.63
N ASP A 273 -15.97 7.36 -6.96
CA ASP A 273 -14.66 7.27 -7.58
C ASP A 273 -14.47 5.95 -8.33
N GLU A 274 -14.81 4.81 -7.70
CA GLU A 274 -14.69 3.49 -8.33
C GLU A 274 -15.57 3.32 -9.57
N VAL A 275 -16.84 3.75 -9.49
CA VAL A 275 -17.75 3.69 -10.65
C VAL A 275 -17.26 4.62 -11.76
N GLN A 276 -16.82 5.83 -11.41
CA GLN A 276 -16.29 6.79 -12.37
C GLN A 276 -15.02 6.26 -13.07
N ASP A 277 -14.12 5.61 -12.34
CA ASP A 277 -12.90 5.06 -12.90
C ASP A 277 -13.19 3.99 -13.96
N VAL A 278 -14.22 3.16 -13.78
CA VAL A 278 -14.66 2.19 -14.79
C VAL A 278 -15.13 2.89 -16.07
N TYR A 279 -15.95 3.93 -15.95
CA TYR A 279 -16.45 4.66 -17.13
C TYR A 279 -15.36 5.48 -17.82
N ARG A 280 -14.49 6.14 -17.04
CA ARG A 280 -13.32 6.87 -17.54
C ARG A 280 -12.40 5.97 -18.35
N LEU A 281 -12.16 4.76 -17.87
CA LEU A 281 -11.33 3.75 -18.54
C LEU A 281 -11.95 3.28 -19.87
N GLN A 282 -13.28 3.29 -20.00
CA GLN A 282 -14.00 3.05 -21.26
C GLN A 282 -14.10 4.30 -22.15
N GLY A 283 -13.49 5.42 -21.76
CA GLY A 283 -13.56 6.70 -22.49
C GLY A 283 -14.88 7.44 -22.34
N VAL A 284 -15.79 6.97 -21.47
CA VAL A 284 -17.09 7.60 -21.21
C VAL A 284 -16.94 8.58 -20.05
N LYS A 285 -17.18 9.87 -20.31
CA LYS A 285 -17.20 10.90 -19.26
C LYS A 285 -18.60 11.01 -18.68
N ILE A 286 -18.78 10.58 -17.44
CA ILE A 286 -20.02 10.77 -16.67
C ILE A 286 -19.80 11.86 -15.63
N ASN A 287 -20.81 12.68 -15.37
CA ASN A 287 -20.76 13.67 -14.28
C ASN A 287 -21.04 13.00 -12.94
N ASP A 288 -20.25 13.32 -11.91
CA ASP A 288 -20.33 12.75 -10.56
C ASP A 288 -21.77 12.78 -9.99
N LYS A 289 -22.54 13.83 -10.33
CA LYS A 289 -23.94 13.99 -9.89
C LYS A 289 -24.84 12.81 -10.25
N HIS A 290 -24.60 12.13 -11.37
CA HIS A 290 -25.41 10.98 -11.77
C HIS A 290 -25.13 9.77 -10.86
N VAL A 291 -23.86 9.53 -10.53
CA VAL A 291 -23.46 8.42 -9.66
C VAL A 291 -23.88 8.70 -8.22
N GLU A 292 -23.73 9.94 -7.77
CA GLU A 292 -24.14 10.40 -6.44
C GLU A 292 -25.63 10.11 -6.17
N VAL A 293 -26.50 10.36 -7.16
CA VAL A 293 -27.94 10.05 -7.03
C VAL A 293 -28.18 8.56 -6.78
N ILE A 294 -27.44 7.68 -7.45
CA ILE A 294 -27.59 6.23 -7.29
C ILE A 294 -27.08 5.78 -5.91
N VAL A 295 -25.88 6.23 -5.54
CA VAL A 295 -25.26 5.93 -4.24
C VAL A 295 -26.17 6.39 -3.09
N ARG A 296 -26.78 7.58 -3.22
CA ARG A 296 -27.75 8.09 -2.24
C ARG A 296 -28.96 7.17 -2.08
N GLN A 297 -29.45 6.53 -3.16
CA GLN A 297 -30.59 5.60 -3.07
C GLN A 297 -30.22 4.30 -2.36
N MET A 298 -28.98 3.81 -2.55
CA MET A 298 -28.51 2.61 -1.85
C MET A 298 -28.42 2.80 -0.34
N LEU A 299 -27.98 3.99 0.08
CA LEU A 299 -27.74 4.33 1.49
C LEU A 299 -29.02 4.72 2.25
N GLN A 300 -30.21 4.52 1.68
CA GLN A 300 -31.49 4.85 2.33
C GLN A 300 -31.95 3.84 3.37
N LYS A 301 -31.39 2.63 3.36
CA LYS A 301 -31.81 1.56 4.28
C LYS A 301 -31.08 1.71 5.61
N TRP A 302 -31.87 1.76 6.68
CA TRP A 302 -31.38 1.81 8.05
C TRP A 302 -31.58 0.44 8.70
N GLU A 303 -30.54 -0.06 9.35
CA GLU A 303 -30.63 -1.21 10.23
C GLU A 303 -30.85 -0.71 11.66
N ILE A 304 -31.95 -1.14 12.28
CA ILE A 304 -32.30 -0.78 13.65
C ILE A 304 -31.69 -1.82 14.57
N THR A 305 -30.69 -1.44 15.36
CA THR A 305 -29.98 -2.34 16.29
C THR A 305 -30.65 -2.44 17.67
N ASP A 306 -31.40 -1.41 18.06
CA ASP A 306 -32.23 -1.40 19.27
C ASP A 306 -33.60 -0.79 18.92
N SER A 307 -34.66 -1.56 19.15
CA SER A 307 -36.05 -1.15 18.88
C SER A 307 -36.59 -0.15 19.90
N GLY A 308 -35.89 0.04 21.03
CA GLY A 308 -36.40 0.79 22.18
C GLY A 308 -37.75 0.24 22.65
N ASP A 309 -38.63 1.13 23.12
CA ASP A 309 -40.02 0.80 23.54
C ASP A 309 -41.05 0.83 22.40
N THR A 310 -40.61 1.02 21.16
CA THR A 310 -41.52 1.13 20.02
C THR A 310 -41.96 -0.26 19.55
N THR A 311 -43.15 -0.67 19.99
CA THR A 311 -43.91 -1.75 19.36
C THR A 311 -44.81 -1.13 18.28
N SER A 312 -44.68 -1.62 17.05
CA SER A 312 -45.52 -1.41 15.84
C SER A 312 -44.90 -0.56 14.74
#